data_AF-A0A9Q0PSG4-F1
#
_entry.id   AF-A0A9Q0PSG4-F1
#
_cell.length_a   1.000
_cell.length_b   1.000
_cell.length_c   1.000
_cell.angle_alpha   90.00
_cell.angle_beta   90.00
_cell.angle_gamma   90.00
#
_symmetry.space_group_name_H-M   'P 1'
#
loop_
_entity.id
_entity.type
_entity.pdbx_description
1 polymer ?
#
loop_
_entity_poly.entity_id
_entity_poly.type
_entity_poly.pdbx_seq_one_letter_code
_entity_poly.pdbx_strand_id
1 'polypeptide(L)'
;MMKRVLHAACFSPFFLREKEPSSIHIEEAMNSFSSLLQDIKNLESSLTKNSLSLRWCSEATNLLRKMHFQFLDMFQESEVPIFWDGGKYVDEYMKYSLHILDFCNFMRSANSTMDRYCLLVDVAVKHISDEGYSGSAMNMAEIEKLEREWLKLYGIENWKNVNLYRTGRPKTETKDDIFRAAHVVRRTMNILCLLLFCAIFYPVSIEVDEEVYRDFPQLNSFSSALRKLVRCFSRSEKASTTTQGQF
;
A
#
# COMPACT_ATOMS: atom_id res chain seq x y z
N MET A 1 18.21 -10.86 -21.57
CA MET A 1 17.97 -9.45 -21.96
C MET A 1 17.02 -8.74 -20.99
N MET A 2 15.90 -9.33 -20.56
CA MET A 2 14.99 -8.77 -19.53
C MET A 2 15.62 -8.49 -18.16
N LYS A 3 16.63 -9.28 -17.72
CA LYS A 3 17.33 -9.06 -16.43
C LYS A 3 18.13 -7.74 -16.35
N ARG A 4 18.52 -7.15 -17.49
CA ARG A 4 19.27 -5.88 -17.51
C ARG A 4 18.37 -4.64 -17.59
N VAL A 5 17.14 -4.80 -18.09
CA VAL A 5 16.19 -3.69 -18.23
C VAL A 5 15.54 -3.34 -16.90
N LEU A 6 15.22 -4.32 -16.05
CA LEU A 6 14.74 -4.05 -14.68
C LEU A 6 15.82 -3.46 -13.76
N HIS A 7 17.08 -3.88 -13.94
CA HIS A 7 18.21 -3.33 -13.17
C HIS A 7 18.44 -1.83 -13.46
N ALA A 8 18.04 -1.34 -14.63
CA ALA A 8 18.20 0.06 -15.02
C ALA A 8 16.98 0.95 -14.68
N ALA A 9 15.78 0.37 -14.55
CA ALA A 9 14.56 1.14 -14.28
C ALA A 9 14.34 1.40 -12.77
N CYS A 10 14.89 0.55 -11.89
CA CYS A 10 14.75 0.69 -10.44
C CYS A 10 16.02 1.21 -9.73
N PHE A 11 17.16 1.25 -10.41
CA PHE A 11 18.42 1.74 -9.85
C PHE A 11 19.02 2.83 -10.75
N SER A 12 18.74 4.09 -10.41
CA SER A 12 19.62 5.21 -10.77
C SER A 12 20.91 5.10 -9.93
N PRO A 13 22.07 5.63 -10.37
CA PRO A 13 23.37 5.23 -9.87
C PRO A 13 23.66 5.91 -8.52
N PHE A 14 23.20 5.28 -7.44
CA PHE A 14 23.66 5.63 -6.11
C PHE A 14 24.86 4.76 -5.76
N PHE A 15 25.96 5.44 -5.47
CA PHE A 15 27.29 4.93 -5.24
C PHE A 15 27.30 3.69 -4.33
N LEU A 16 27.90 2.60 -4.82
CA LEU A 16 28.44 1.54 -3.98
C LEU A 16 29.47 2.18 -3.05
N ARG A 17 29.04 2.52 -1.83
CA ARG A 17 29.93 2.95 -0.76
C ARG A 17 30.29 1.70 0.02
N GLU A 18 31.48 1.17 -0.20
CA GLU A 18 32.08 0.18 0.69
C GLU A 18 32.18 0.81 2.08
N LYS A 19 31.45 0.26 3.06
CA LYS A 19 31.45 0.76 4.43
C LYS A 19 31.37 -0.43 5.37
N GLU A 20 32.39 -0.60 6.19
CA GLU A 20 32.49 -1.74 7.12
C GLU A 20 31.28 -1.87 8.06
N PRO A 21 30.83 -3.09 8.35
CA PRO A 21 29.64 -3.33 9.15
C PRO A 21 29.98 -3.10 10.63
N SER A 22 29.45 -2.01 11.18
CA SER A 22 29.56 -1.68 12.61
C SER A 22 28.18 -1.44 13.22
N SER A 23 28.10 -1.47 14.56
CA SER A 23 26.90 -1.31 15.40
C SER A 23 26.06 -0.05 15.14
N ILE A 24 26.49 0.81 14.23
CA ILE A 24 25.83 2.02 13.73
C ILE A 24 24.52 1.68 12.97
N HIS A 25 24.43 0.48 12.36
CA HIS A 25 23.28 0.10 11.52
C HIS A 25 21.94 -0.05 12.25
N ILE A 26 21.93 -0.54 13.49
CA ILE A 26 20.69 -0.69 14.25
C ILE A 26 20.17 0.69 14.66
N GLU A 27 21.04 1.60 15.07
CA GLU A 27 20.65 2.95 15.48
C GLU A 27 20.10 3.77 14.30
N GLU A 28 20.69 3.65 13.11
CA GLU A 28 20.17 4.25 11.87
C GLU A 28 18.82 3.64 11.44
N ALA A 29 18.66 2.32 11.56
CA ALA A 29 17.38 1.64 11.33
C ALA A 29 16.32 2.08 12.35
N MET A 30 16.69 2.24 13.63
CA MET A 30 15.79 2.70 14.70
C MET A 30 15.40 4.17 14.57
N ASN A 31 16.31 5.04 14.13
CA ASN A 31 16.00 6.42 13.77
C ASN A 31 15.01 6.48 12.59
N SER A 32 15.20 5.59 11.61
CA SER A 32 14.28 5.41 10.48
C SER A 32 12.88 5.00 10.94
N PHE A 33 12.76 4.07 11.90
CA PHE A 33 11.47 3.67 12.50
C PHE A 33 10.80 4.79 13.29
N SER A 34 11.57 5.64 13.98
CA SER A 34 11.01 6.79 14.71
C SER A 34 10.35 7.79 13.76
N SER A 35 10.96 8.01 12.60
CA SER A 35 10.40 8.85 11.55
C SER A 35 9.11 8.24 10.96
N LEU A 36 9.13 6.94 10.62
CA LEU A 36 7.94 6.23 10.15
C LEU A 36 6.81 6.21 11.18
N LEU A 37 7.14 6.03 12.47
CA LEU A 37 6.19 6.06 13.57
C LEU A 37 5.45 7.40 13.62
N GLN A 38 6.19 8.50 13.45
CA GLN A 38 5.58 9.82 13.43
C GLN A 38 4.64 9.99 12.24
N ASP A 39 5.01 9.47 11.07
CA ASP A 39 4.15 9.51 9.89
C ASP A 39 2.86 8.69 10.08
N ILE A 40 2.93 7.52 10.73
CA ILE A 40 1.74 6.71 11.09
C ILE A 40 0.83 7.49 12.05
N LYS A 41 1.40 8.14 13.07
CA LYS A 41 0.64 8.98 14.01
C LYS A 41 0.01 10.19 13.33
N ASN A 42 0.70 10.77 12.34
CA ASN A 42 0.16 11.89 11.56
C ASN A 42 -1.05 11.41 10.73
N LEU A 43 -0.97 10.26 10.07
CA LEU A 43 -2.09 9.64 9.36
C LEU A 43 -3.27 9.34 10.29
N GLU A 44 -3.00 8.85 11.50
CA GLU A 44 -4.01 8.61 12.54
C GLU A 44 -4.69 9.95 12.93
N SER A 45 -3.89 10.98 13.18
CA SER A 45 -4.41 12.30 13.53
C SER A 45 -5.25 12.92 12.40
N SER A 46 -4.87 12.72 11.14
CA SER A 46 -5.61 13.20 9.98
C SER A 46 -7.03 12.58 9.93
N LEU A 47 -7.19 11.28 10.23
CA LEU A 47 -8.49 10.58 10.25
C LEU A 47 -9.36 10.93 11.45
N THR A 48 -8.75 11.28 12.59
CA THR A 48 -9.53 11.66 13.78
C THR A 48 -10.07 13.08 13.69
N LYS A 49 -9.38 13.95 12.96
CA LYS A 49 -9.78 15.36 12.77
C LYS A 49 -10.73 15.56 11.58
N ASN A 50 -10.58 14.76 10.52
CA ASN A 50 -11.30 14.92 9.27
C ASN A 50 -11.86 13.57 8.78
N SER A 51 -12.79 13.61 7.84
CA SER A 51 -13.20 12.41 7.11
C SER A 51 -12.06 11.89 6.21
N LEU A 52 -12.18 10.62 5.82
CA LEU A 52 -11.32 10.01 4.81
C LEU A 52 -11.33 10.88 3.55
N SER A 53 -10.15 11.26 3.06
CA SER A 53 -9.99 12.23 1.98
C SER A 53 -8.89 11.84 1.01
N LEU A 54 -8.91 12.42 -0.20
CA LEU A 54 -7.82 12.26 -1.18
C LEU A 54 -6.46 12.71 -0.62
N ARG A 55 -6.47 13.75 0.23
CA ARG A 55 -5.26 14.19 0.95
C ARG A 55 -4.72 13.08 1.84
N TRP A 56 -5.59 12.40 2.60
CA TRP A 56 -5.18 11.27 3.41
C TRP A 56 -4.60 10.13 2.57
N CYS A 57 -5.23 9.79 1.44
CA CYS A 57 -4.70 8.78 0.52
C CYS A 57 -3.32 9.15 -0.04
N SER A 58 -3.10 10.43 -0.33
CA SER A 58 -1.79 10.96 -0.76
C SER A 58 -0.73 10.84 0.35
N GLU A 59 -1.07 11.23 1.58
CA GLU A 59 -0.22 11.07 2.76
C GLU A 59 0.15 9.59 2.99
N ALA A 60 -0.82 8.67 2.88
CA ALA A 60 -0.59 7.24 3.04
C ALA A 60 0.27 6.65 1.92
N THR A 61 0.09 7.11 0.68
CA THR A 61 0.92 6.71 -0.47
C THR A 61 2.37 7.20 -0.31
N ASN A 62 2.57 8.41 0.20
CA ASN A 62 3.91 8.93 0.48
C ASN A 62 4.61 8.13 1.58
N LEU A 63 3.87 7.72 2.63
CA LEU A 63 4.40 6.84 3.66
C LEU A 63 4.78 5.47 3.08
N LEU A 64 3.93 4.87 2.24
CA LEU A 64 4.23 3.60 1.57
C LEU A 64 5.52 3.70 0.73
N ARG A 65 5.71 4.80 0.01
CA ARG A 65 6.94 5.08 -0.75
C ARG A 65 8.16 5.17 0.15
N LYS A 66 8.07 5.91 1.26
CA LYS A 66 9.15 6.05 2.24
C LYS A 66 9.54 4.70 2.85
N MET A 67 8.55 3.88 3.22
CA MET A 67 8.77 2.52 3.70
C MET A 67 9.43 1.64 2.64
N HIS A 68 9.03 1.74 1.37
CA HIS A 68 9.68 0.99 0.28
C HIS A 68 11.16 1.38 0.11
N PHE A 69 11.50 2.67 0.23
CA PHE A 69 12.90 3.11 0.18
C PHE A 69 13.70 2.54 1.36
N GLN A 70 13.18 2.64 2.58
CA GLN A 70 13.84 2.04 3.74
C GLN A 70 13.95 0.52 3.62
N PHE A 71 12.94 -0.13 3.05
CA PHE A 71 12.99 -1.54 2.73
C PHE A 71 14.08 -1.84 1.71
N LEU A 72 14.33 -1.00 0.70
CA LEU A 72 15.46 -1.17 -0.21
C LEU A 72 16.82 -0.96 0.48
N ASP A 73 16.95 0.09 1.28
CA ASP A 73 18.20 0.43 1.98
C ASP A 73 18.66 -0.74 2.88
N MET A 74 17.72 -1.36 3.61
CA MET A 74 17.99 -2.55 4.43
C MET A 74 18.54 -3.75 3.62
N PHE A 75 18.32 -3.78 2.31
CA PHE A 75 18.82 -4.84 1.42
C PHE A 75 20.14 -4.48 0.75
N GLN A 76 20.37 -3.20 0.47
CA GLN A 76 21.63 -2.75 -0.11
C GLN A 76 22.78 -2.77 0.89
N GLU A 77 22.49 -2.46 2.15
CA GLU A 77 23.48 -2.40 3.25
C GLU A 77 23.79 -3.79 3.85
N SER A 78 23.10 -4.85 3.40
CA SER A 78 23.37 -6.21 3.87
C SER A 78 24.52 -6.83 3.06
N GLU A 79 25.76 -6.73 3.58
CA GLU A 79 26.96 -7.29 2.95
C GLU A 79 26.99 -8.84 2.89
N VAL A 80 26.15 -9.50 3.69
CA VAL A 80 26.17 -10.96 3.84
C VAL A 80 25.14 -11.58 2.89
N PRO A 81 25.47 -12.67 2.16
CA PRO A 81 24.48 -13.46 1.45
C PRO A 81 23.56 -14.19 2.46
N ILE A 82 22.60 -13.46 3.01
CA ILE A 82 21.64 -14.01 3.96
C ILE A 82 20.56 -14.73 3.16
N PHE A 83 20.38 -16.02 3.44
CA PHE A 83 19.38 -16.85 2.79
C PHE A 83 18.03 -16.68 3.51
N TRP A 84 17.02 -16.18 2.80
CA TRP A 84 15.63 -16.29 3.20
C TRP A 84 15.09 -17.62 2.67
N ASP A 85 14.78 -18.57 3.56
CA ASP A 85 14.07 -19.82 3.23
C ASP A 85 14.62 -20.56 1.98
N GLY A 86 15.96 -20.63 1.86
CA GLY A 86 16.64 -21.31 0.75
C GLY A 86 16.84 -20.51 -0.55
N GLY A 87 16.48 -19.22 -0.60
CA GLY A 87 16.69 -18.32 -1.74
C GLY A 87 17.56 -17.08 -1.42
N LYS A 88 17.99 -16.34 -2.44
CA LYS A 88 18.77 -15.09 -2.26
C LYS A 88 17.84 -13.96 -1.81
N TYR A 89 18.26 -13.16 -0.83
CA TYR A 89 17.49 -12.04 -0.27
C TYR A 89 16.93 -11.07 -1.32
N VAL A 90 17.72 -10.78 -2.36
CA VAL A 90 17.31 -9.97 -3.52
C VAL A 90 16.08 -10.54 -4.23
N ASP A 91 15.92 -11.86 -4.29
CA ASP A 91 14.76 -12.48 -4.95
C ASP A 91 13.46 -12.24 -4.17
N GLU A 92 13.52 -12.25 -2.83
CA GLU A 92 12.37 -11.94 -1.98
C GLU A 92 12.03 -10.45 -1.96
N TYR A 93 13.03 -9.56 -1.98
CA TYR A 93 12.80 -8.14 -2.24
C TYR A 93 12.11 -7.92 -3.58
N MET A 94 12.68 -8.48 -4.66
CA MET A 94 12.16 -8.30 -6.02
C MET A 94 10.72 -8.81 -6.14
N LYS A 95 10.44 -9.97 -5.56
CA LYS A 95 9.08 -10.54 -5.50
C LYS A 95 8.13 -9.61 -4.72
N TYR A 96 8.57 -9.06 -3.60
CA TYR A 96 7.75 -8.15 -2.82
C TYR A 96 7.51 -6.81 -3.52
N SER A 97 8.56 -6.18 -4.07
CA SER A 97 8.46 -4.97 -4.86
C SER A 97 7.58 -5.15 -6.10
N LEU A 98 7.60 -6.34 -6.72
CA LEU A 98 6.67 -6.67 -7.79
C LEU A 98 5.21 -6.64 -7.30
N HIS A 99 4.91 -7.18 -6.12
CA HIS A 99 3.56 -7.09 -5.55
C HIS A 99 3.12 -5.65 -5.26
N ILE A 100 4.03 -4.78 -4.79
CA ILE A 100 3.74 -3.35 -4.61
C ILE A 100 3.54 -2.64 -5.94
N LEU A 101 4.29 -3.01 -6.98
CA LEU A 101 4.11 -2.47 -8.33
C LEU A 101 2.77 -2.88 -8.92
N ASP A 102 2.41 -4.16 -8.80
CA ASP A 102 1.09 -4.67 -9.24
C ASP A 102 -0.04 -3.94 -8.51
N PHE A 103 0.12 -3.71 -7.20
CA PHE A 103 -0.80 -2.87 -6.43
C PHE A 103 -0.92 -1.46 -7.00
N CYS A 104 0.20 -0.76 -7.21
CA CYS A 104 0.19 0.60 -7.76
C CYS A 104 -0.49 0.66 -9.14
N ASN A 105 -0.22 -0.32 -10.00
CA ASN A 105 -0.84 -0.41 -11.32
C ASN A 105 -2.35 -0.64 -11.23
N PHE A 106 -2.78 -1.49 -10.30
CA PHE A 106 -4.19 -1.70 -10.02
C PHE A 106 -4.88 -0.42 -9.55
N MET A 107 -4.30 0.29 -8.56
CA MET A 107 -4.84 1.56 -8.07
C MET A 107 -4.94 2.61 -9.18
N ARG A 108 -3.91 2.70 -10.04
CA ARG A 108 -3.91 3.60 -11.19
C ARG A 108 -5.02 3.27 -12.19
N SER A 109 -5.21 1.99 -12.50
CA SER A 109 -6.27 1.53 -13.40
C SER A 109 -7.66 1.86 -12.84
N ALA A 110 -7.83 1.69 -11.53
CA ALA A 110 -9.08 2.03 -10.87
C ALA A 110 -9.36 3.52 -10.88
N ASN A 111 -8.38 4.37 -10.56
CA ASN A 111 -8.54 5.82 -10.63
C ASN A 111 -8.93 6.27 -12.05
N SER A 112 -8.25 5.74 -13.07
CA SER A 112 -8.59 6.05 -14.46
C SER A 112 -10.02 5.61 -14.83
N THR A 113 -10.52 4.53 -14.24
CA THR A 113 -11.89 4.07 -14.48
C THR A 113 -12.90 4.97 -13.77
N MET A 114 -12.60 5.41 -12.55
CA MET A 114 -13.42 6.39 -11.82
C MET A 114 -13.48 7.73 -12.56
N ASP A 115 -12.35 8.24 -13.07
CA ASP A 115 -12.30 9.48 -13.84
C ASP A 115 -13.18 9.39 -15.10
N ARG A 116 -13.13 8.25 -15.82
CA ARG A 116 -13.98 7.99 -17.00
C ARG A 116 -15.45 7.92 -16.63
N TYR A 117 -15.79 7.33 -15.49
CA TYR A 117 -17.16 7.27 -15.00
C TYR A 117 -17.70 8.67 -14.66
N CYS A 118 -16.93 9.49 -13.96
CA CYS A 118 -17.29 10.89 -13.67
C CYS A 118 -17.54 11.68 -14.95
N LEU A 119 -16.66 11.57 -15.95
CA LEU A 119 -16.85 12.24 -17.25
C LEU A 119 -18.14 11.82 -17.96
N LEU A 120 -18.48 10.53 -17.92
CA LEU A 120 -19.73 10.06 -18.52
C LEU A 120 -20.97 10.55 -17.77
N VAL A 121 -20.92 10.58 -16.43
CA VAL A 121 -22.00 11.17 -15.63
C VAL A 121 -22.18 12.65 -15.97
N ASP A 122 -21.09 13.42 -16.06
CA ASP A 122 -21.14 14.83 -16.46
C ASP A 122 -21.75 15.03 -17.85
N VAL A 123 -21.41 14.15 -18.80
CA VAL A 123 -21.99 14.13 -20.15
C VAL A 123 -23.48 13.79 -20.09
N ALA A 124 -23.87 12.77 -19.34
CA ALA A 124 -25.27 12.38 -19.17
C ALA A 124 -26.12 13.47 -18.51
N VAL A 125 -25.60 14.13 -17.47
CA VAL A 125 -26.27 15.26 -16.78
C VAL A 125 -26.48 16.43 -17.73
N LYS A 126 -25.47 16.78 -18.55
CA LYS A 126 -25.62 17.80 -19.60
C LYS A 126 -26.67 17.41 -20.64
N HIS A 127 -26.70 16.15 -21.05
CA HIS A 127 -27.71 15.65 -22.01
C HIS A 127 -29.14 15.64 -21.46
N ILE A 128 -29.34 15.38 -20.17
CA ILE A 128 -30.66 15.47 -19.53
C ILE A 128 -31.13 16.93 -19.42
N SER A 129 -30.18 17.86 -19.31
CA SER A 129 -30.47 19.30 -19.18
C SER A 129 -30.76 19.97 -20.53
N ASP A 130 -30.24 19.42 -21.64
CA ASP A 130 -30.57 19.85 -23.00
C ASP A 130 -31.76 19.04 -23.54
N GLU A 131 -32.97 19.60 -23.42
CA GLU A 131 -34.20 19.04 -23.99
C GLU A 131 -34.11 18.96 -25.53
N GLY A 132 -33.63 17.85 -26.11
CA GLY A 132 -33.89 17.54 -27.52
C GLY A 132 -32.87 16.78 -28.37
N TYR A 133 -32.06 15.85 -27.84
CA TYR A 133 -31.08 15.12 -28.68
C TYR A 133 -31.22 13.59 -28.68
N SER A 134 -31.19 12.97 -29.88
CA SER A 134 -31.47 11.54 -30.13
C SER A 134 -30.23 10.61 -30.06
N GLY A 135 -29.20 10.97 -29.30
CA GLY A 135 -27.93 10.21 -29.15
C GLY A 135 -27.94 9.08 -28.09
N SER A 136 -29.11 8.73 -27.55
CA SER A 136 -29.30 7.94 -26.33
C SER A 136 -28.63 6.54 -26.30
N ALA A 137 -28.59 5.82 -27.43
CA ALA A 137 -28.16 4.42 -27.43
C ALA A 137 -26.63 4.21 -27.26
N MET A 138 -25.79 5.13 -27.77
CA MET A 138 -24.33 5.00 -27.70
C MET A 138 -23.81 5.26 -26.28
N ASN A 139 -24.39 6.26 -25.58
CA ASN A 139 -24.01 6.59 -24.20
C ASN A 139 -24.42 5.48 -23.22
N MET A 140 -25.59 4.87 -23.40
CA MET A 140 -26.02 3.74 -22.55
C MET A 140 -25.10 2.52 -22.69
N ALA A 141 -24.68 2.18 -23.91
CA ALA A 141 -23.75 1.08 -24.12
C ALA A 141 -22.36 1.33 -23.51
N GLU A 142 -21.90 2.59 -23.49
CA GLU A 142 -20.64 2.98 -22.87
C GLU A 142 -20.71 2.99 -21.33
N ILE A 143 -21.84 3.42 -20.76
CA ILE A 143 -22.13 3.33 -19.32
C ILE A 143 -22.15 1.86 -18.90
N GLU A 144 -22.91 0.99 -19.56
CA GLU A 144 -22.96 -0.44 -19.24
C GLU A 144 -21.58 -1.10 -19.37
N LYS A 145 -20.77 -0.68 -20.36
CA LYS A 145 -19.39 -1.18 -20.50
C LYS A 145 -18.54 -0.77 -19.31
N LEU A 146 -18.63 0.47 -18.85
CA LEU A 146 -17.89 0.95 -17.69
C LEU A 146 -18.39 0.36 -16.38
N GLU A 147 -19.69 0.10 -16.24
CA GLU A 147 -20.22 -0.67 -15.10
C GLU A 147 -19.64 -2.09 -15.10
N ARG A 148 -19.54 -2.76 -16.25
CA ARG A 148 -18.87 -4.06 -16.36
C ARG A 148 -17.37 -3.98 -16.07
N GLU A 149 -16.67 -2.94 -16.54
CA GLU A 149 -15.24 -2.70 -16.23
C GLU A 149 -15.04 -2.43 -14.74
N TRP A 150 -15.90 -1.60 -14.14
CA TRP A 150 -15.92 -1.30 -12.71
C TRP A 150 -16.19 -2.56 -11.90
N LEU A 151 -17.19 -3.36 -12.25
CA LEU A 151 -17.48 -4.65 -11.60
C LEU A 151 -16.30 -5.64 -11.69
N LYS A 152 -15.51 -5.61 -12.77
CA LYS A 152 -14.28 -6.42 -12.88
C LYS A 152 -13.16 -5.92 -11.94
N LEU A 153 -13.11 -4.62 -11.67
CA LEU A 153 -12.20 -4.03 -10.68
C LEU A 153 -12.69 -4.23 -9.24
N TYR A 154 -14.01 -4.19 -9.04
CA TYR A 154 -14.73 -4.42 -7.79
C TYR A 154 -14.71 -5.91 -7.39
N GLY A 155 -14.59 -6.80 -8.38
CA GLY A 155 -14.43 -8.24 -8.20
C GLY A 155 -13.19 -8.55 -7.38
N ILE A 156 -13.41 -8.79 -6.09
CA ILE A 156 -12.48 -9.28 -5.06
C ILE A 156 -11.55 -10.40 -5.58
N GLU A 157 -11.96 -11.13 -6.62
CA GLU A 157 -11.18 -12.17 -7.31
C GLU A 157 -9.84 -11.68 -7.86
N ASN A 158 -9.74 -10.44 -8.37
CA ASN A 158 -8.47 -9.91 -8.85
C ASN A 158 -7.54 -9.48 -7.71
N TRP A 159 -8.09 -8.97 -6.61
CA TRP A 159 -7.29 -8.60 -5.43
C TRP A 159 -6.76 -9.82 -4.68
N LYS A 160 -7.50 -10.94 -4.65
CA LYS A 160 -6.99 -12.22 -4.13
C LYS A 160 -5.70 -12.67 -4.85
N ASN A 161 -5.50 -12.26 -6.10
CA ASN A 161 -4.29 -12.54 -6.88
C ASN A 161 -3.14 -11.56 -6.56
N VAL A 162 -3.45 -10.35 -6.09
CA VAL A 162 -2.46 -9.42 -5.52
C VAL A 162 -2.07 -10.00 -4.15
N ASN A 163 -1.03 -10.83 -4.17
CA ASN A 163 -0.53 -11.70 -3.09
C ASN A 163 -0.09 -10.97 -1.78
N LEU A 164 -0.60 -9.79 -1.46
CA LEU A 164 -0.35 -9.05 -0.22
C LEU A 164 -0.78 -9.83 1.03
N TYR A 165 -1.69 -10.80 0.89
CA TYR A 165 -2.13 -11.72 1.94
C TYR A 165 -1.28 -12.97 2.12
N ARG A 166 -0.24 -13.21 1.29
CA ARG A 166 0.62 -14.39 1.49
C ARG A 166 1.57 -14.14 2.66
N THR A 167 1.00 -14.26 3.85
CA THR A 167 1.56 -14.00 5.17
C THR A 167 2.39 -15.17 5.69
N GLY A 168 3.19 -15.80 4.83
CA GLY A 168 4.13 -16.82 5.28
C GLY A 168 5.12 -16.21 6.28
N ARG A 169 5.05 -16.67 7.54
CA ARG A 169 6.17 -16.49 8.48
C ARG A 169 7.38 -17.17 7.83
N PRO A 170 8.55 -16.52 7.74
CA PRO A 170 9.74 -17.22 7.30
C PRO A 170 9.94 -18.46 8.19
N LYS A 171 10.10 -19.64 7.57
CA LYS A 171 10.16 -20.93 8.28
C LYS A 171 11.38 -21.06 9.18
N THR A 172 12.37 -20.20 8.98
CA THR A 172 13.62 -20.17 9.73
C THR A 172 13.65 -18.95 10.64
N GLU A 173 13.73 -19.17 11.96
CA GLU A 173 14.06 -18.13 12.93
C GLU A 173 15.49 -17.65 12.68
N THR A 174 15.63 -16.62 11.84
CA THR A 174 16.88 -15.88 11.70
C THR A 174 17.03 -14.94 12.90
N LYS A 175 18.21 -14.95 13.53
CA LYS A 175 18.55 -14.05 14.64
C LYS A 175 19.01 -12.66 14.17
N ASP A 176 18.87 -12.37 12.88
CA ASP A 176 19.37 -11.13 12.30
C ASP A 176 18.37 -9.99 12.53
N ASP A 177 18.82 -8.91 13.18
CA ASP A 177 17.98 -7.77 13.49
C ASP A 177 17.53 -6.99 12.24
N ILE A 178 18.35 -6.94 11.19
CA ILE A 178 18.02 -6.30 9.90
C ILE A 178 16.90 -7.08 9.21
N PHE A 179 17.01 -8.41 9.22
CA PHE A 179 15.97 -9.29 8.68
C PHE A 179 14.61 -9.02 9.33
N ARG A 180 14.60 -8.93 10.65
CA ARG A 180 13.36 -8.74 11.41
C ARG A 180 12.81 -7.33 11.21
N ALA A 181 13.66 -6.31 11.15
CA ALA A 181 13.28 -4.95 10.77
C ALA A 181 12.64 -4.91 9.36
N ALA A 182 13.27 -5.53 8.37
CA ALA A 182 12.73 -5.64 7.02
C ALA A 182 11.38 -6.37 7.01
N HIS A 183 11.22 -7.43 7.80
CA HIS A 183 9.95 -8.13 7.96
C HIS A 183 8.86 -7.21 8.53
N VAL A 184 9.17 -6.40 9.55
CA VAL A 184 8.24 -5.41 10.12
C VAL A 184 7.84 -4.36 9.10
N VAL A 185 8.79 -3.78 8.37
CA VAL A 185 8.52 -2.80 7.31
C VAL A 185 7.60 -3.40 6.26
N ARG A 186 7.92 -4.59 5.77
CA ARG A 186 7.11 -5.35 4.79
C ARG A 186 5.66 -5.54 5.27
N ARG A 187 5.47 -5.95 6.53
CA ARG A 187 4.11 -6.14 7.09
C ARG A 187 3.35 -4.83 7.21
N THR A 188 4.04 -3.76 7.61
CA THR A 188 3.43 -2.44 7.74
C THR A 188 2.99 -1.89 6.38
N MET A 189 3.84 -2.02 5.37
CA MET A 189 3.51 -1.66 3.99
C MET A 189 2.27 -2.40 3.49
N ASN A 190 2.15 -3.70 3.76
CA ASN A 190 0.94 -4.46 3.39
C ASN A 190 -0.32 -3.89 4.05
N ILE A 191 -0.26 -3.53 5.33
CA ILE A 191 -1.38 -2.91 6.04
C ILE A 191 -1.74 -1.56 5.41
N LEU A 192 -0.77 -0.74 5.04
CA LEU A 192 -1.02 0.53 4.34
C LEU A 192 -1.65 0.32 2.95
N CYS A 193 -1.19 -0.67 2.17
CA CYS A 193 -1.81 -1.03 0.90
C CYS A 193 -3.27 -1.45 1.09
N LEU A 194 -3.57 -2.23 2.14
CA LEU A 194 -4.94 -2.64 2.47
C LEU A 194 -5.82 -1.46 2.88
N LEU A 195 -5.29 -0.52 3.69
CA LEU A 195 -6.03 0.69 4.06
C LEU A 195 -6.34 1.54 2.83
N LEU A 196 -5.36 1.74 1.94
CA LEU A 196 -5.55 2.47 0.68
C LEU A 196 -6.56 1.77 -0.26
N PHE A 197 -6.54 0.44 -0.29
CA PHE A 197 -7.53 -0.34 -1.02
C PHE A 197 -8.94 -0.11 -0.44
N CYS A 198 -9.11 -0.27 0.87
CA CYS A 198 -10.40 -0.08 1.53
C CYS A 198 -10.92 1.35 1.33
N ALA A 199 -10.02 2.33 1.32
CA ALA A 199 -10.37 3.74 1.15
C ALA A 199 -11.03 4.06 -0.20
N ILE A 200 -10.78 3.24 -1.23
CA ILE A 200 -11.23 3.48 -2.60
C ILE A 200 -12.30 2.48 -3.04
N PHE A 201 -12.26 1.25 -2.54
CA PHE A 201 -13.16 0.18 -2.98
C PHE A 201 -14.14 -0.25 -1.89
N TYR A 202 -13.78 -1.29 -1.11
CA TYR A 202 -14.65 -1.90 -0.13
C TYR A 202 -13.88 -2.18 1.17
N PRO A 203 -14.52 -1.97 2.34
CA PRO A 203 -13.93 -2.29 3.63
C PRO A 203 -13.63 -3.79 3.74
N VAL A 204 -12.35 -4.14 3.83
CA VAL A 204 -11.91 -5.49 4.19
C VAL A 204 -11.50 -5.49 5.66
N SER A 205 -11.69 -6.62 6.36
CA SER A 205 -11.13 -6.75 7.70
C SER A 205 -9.60 -6.65 7.63
N ILE A 206 -9.04 -5.67 8.33
CA ILE A 206 -7.59 -5.47 8.44
C ILE A 206 -7.18 -5.85 9.86
N GLU A 207 -6.39 -6.92 9.96
CA GLU A 207 -5.80 -7.37 11.22
C GLU A 207 -4.32 -7.02 11.27
N VAL A 208 -3.89 -6.50 12.42
CA VAL A 208 -2.47 -6.27 12.69
C VAL A 208 -1.92 -7.50 13.39
N ASP A 209 -1.06 -8.24 12.71
CA ASP A 209 -0.37 -9.41 13.29
C ASP A 209 0.68 -8.95 14.31
N GLU A 210 0.32 -9.06 15.59
CA GLU A 210 1.14 -8.61 16.71
C GLU A 210 2.41 -9.46 16.91
N GLU A 211 2.42 -10.71 16.44
CA GLU A 211 3.57 -11.59 16.63
C GLU A 211 4.82 -11.05 15.93
N VAL A 212 4.62 -10.31 14.83
CA VAL A 212 5.71 -9.70 14.05
C VAL A 212 6.43 -8.61 14.82
N TYR A 213 5.76 -7.96 15.76
CA TYR A 213 6.29 -6.82 16.50
C TYR A 213 6.82 -7.20 17.89
N ARG A 214 6.44 -8.38 18.43
CA ARG A 214 6.88 -8.83 19.77
C ARG A 214 8.39 -8.98 19.89
N ASP A 215 9.05 -9.34 18.80
CA ASP A 215 10.48 -9.60 18.78
C ASP A 215 11.31 -8.31 18.92
N PHE A 216 10.67 -7.13 18.80
CA PHE A 216 11.29 -5.82 18.99
C PHE A 216 10.49 -4.98 19.98
N PRO A 217 10.85 -4.99 21.29
CA PRO A 217 10.18 -4.17 22.30
C PRO A 217 10.16 -2.67 21.95
N GLN A 218 11.18 -2.21 21.20
CA GLN A 218 11.31 -0.82 20.75
C GLN A 218 10.24 -0.45 19.70
N LEU A 219 9.71 -1.45 18.97
CA LEU A 219 8.64 -1.29 17.97
C LEU A 219 7.23 -1.48 18.57
N ASN A 220 7.09 -1.68 19.88
CA ASN A 220 5.78 -1.72 20.54
C ASN A 220 4.97 -0.43 20.31
N SER A 221 5.66 0.72 20.31
CA SER A 221 5.05 2.01 20.00
C SER A 221 4.54 2.08 18.55
N PHE A 222 5.26 1.43 17.64
CA PHE A 222 4.93 1.30 16.23
C PHE A 222 3.71 0.42 15.99
N SER A 223 3.69 -0.80 16.56
CA SER A 223 2.51 -1.67 16.49
C SER A 223 1.27 -0.99 17.08
N SER A 224 1.42 -0.34 18.24
CA SER A 224 0.33 0.38 18.90
C SER A 224 -0.23 1.51 18.02
N ALA A 225 0.65 2.32 17.40
CA ALA A 225 0.25 3.38 16.48
C ALA A 225 -0.46 2.80 15.24
N LEU A 226 0.06 1.72 14.66
CA LEU A 226 -0.56 1.07 13.50
C LEU A 226 -1.95 0.50 13.84
N ARG A 227 -2.10 -0.12 15.01
CA ARG A 227 -3.41 -0.63 15.48
C ARG A 227 -4.40 0.51 15.74
N LYS A 228 -3.92 1.66 16.21
CA LYS A 228 -4.77 2.84 16.36
C LYS A 228 -5.20 3.37 15.00
N LEU A 229 -4.26 3.47 14.04
CA LEU A 229 -4.56 3.88 12.67
C LEU A 229 -5.65 3.00 12.04
N VAL A 230 -5.51 1.68 12.08
CA VAL A 230 -6.52 0.74 11.55
C VAL A 230 -7.87 0.92 12.23
N ARG A 231 -7.90 1.05 13.57
CA ARG A 231 -9.14 1.29 14.31
C ARG A 231 -9.79 2.63 13.97
N CYS A 232 -9.00 3.70 13.82
CA CYS A 232 -9.49 5.02 13.41
C CYS A 232 -10.10 4.96 12.01
N PHE A 233 -9.42 4.28 11.09
CA PHE A 233 -9.89 4.06 9.72
C PHE A 233 -11.25 3.34 9.70
N SER A 234 -11.38 2.19 10.37
CA SER A 234 -12.64 1.44 10.44
C SER A 234 -13.77 2.22 11.12
N ARG A 235 -13.46 3.18 12.00
CA ARG A 235 -14.46 4.08 12.59
C ARG A 235 -14.88 5.16 11.60
N SER A 236 -13.94 5.75 10.87
CA SER A 236 -14.24 6.77 9.86
C SER A 236 -15.12 6.22 8.73
N GLU A 237 -14.90 4.98 8.28
CA GLU A 237 -15.76 4.34 7.28
C GLU A 237 -17.20 4.17 7.77
N LYS A 238 -17.39 3.70 9.01
CA LYS A 238 -18.73 3.52 9.61
C LYS A 238 -19.48 4.84 9.76
N ALA A 239 -18.77 5.93 10.07
CA ALA A 239 -19.37 7.26 10.14
C ALA A 239 -19.87 7.72 8.76
N SER A 240 -19.08 7.51 7.70
CA SER A 240 -19.45 7.85 6.31
C SER A 240 -20.65 7.06 5.79
N THR A 241 -20.79 5.78 6.13
CA THR A 241 -21.94 4.96 5.71
C THR A 241 -23.24 5.32 6.42
N THR A 242 -23.18 5.89 7.63
CA THR A 242 -24.38 6.24 8.41
C THR A 242 -25.03 7.53 7.89
N THR A 243 -24.27 8.41 7.24
CA THR A 243 -24.80 9.68 6.68
C THR A 243 -25.49 9.50 5.32
N GLN A 244 -25.25 8.40 4.61
CA GLN A 244 -25.90 8.11 3.31
C GLN A 244 -27.28 7.42 3.42
N GLY A 245 -27.75 7.09 4.63
CA GLY A 245 -29.05 6.44 4.87
C GLY A 245 -30.21 7.38 5.21
N GLN A 246 -30.05 8.68 5.01
CA GLN A 246 -31.09 9.69 5.25
C GLN A 246 -31.37 10.51 3.99
N PHE A 247 -31.87 9.86 2.94
CA PHE A 247 -32.65 10.49 1.88
C PHE A 247 -33.72 9.51 1.41
#